data_AF-A9YER2-F1
#
_entry.id   AF-A9YER2-F1
#
_cell.length_a   1.000
_cell.length_b   1.000
_cell.length_c   1.000
_cell.angle_alpha   90.00
_cell.angle_beta   90.00
_cell.angle_gamma   90.00
#
_symmetry.space_group_name_H-M   'P 1'
#
loop_
_entity.id
_entity.type
_entity.pdbx_description
1 polymer ?
#
loop_
_entity_poly.entity_id
_entity_poly.type
_entity_poly.pdbx_seq_one_letter_code
_entity_poly.pdbx_strand_id
1 'polypeptide(L)'
;LSCVLSVSADSLHKEINIVGCSDSDGEEMYALDGEEIWYADFINKKGVEPQPSFIDHMTFVEGTYENAEANQQICKQNLKVRAKAMKDTPLEFDPPSSPIVYSRDNVELGEN
;
A
#
# COMPACT_ATOMS: atom_id res chain seq x y z
N LEU A 1 21.21 -30.23 -21.21
CA LEU A 1 20.50 -29.96 -19.96
C LEU A 1 21.11 -28.68 -19.39
N SER A 2 20.47 -27.52 -19.55
CA SER A 2 20.99 -26.26 -19.01
C SER A 2 20.25 -25.98 -17.71
N CYS A 3 20.96 -26.02 -16.58
CA CYS A 3 20.43 -25.62 -15.29
C CYS A 3 20.60 -24.11 -15.20
N VAL A 4 19.49 -23.36 -15.24
CA VAL A 4 19.49 -21.96 -14.81
C VAL A 4 19.52 -22.00 -13.28
N LEU A 5 20.70 -21.76 -12.71
CA LEU A 5 20.84 -21.45 -11.29
C LEU A 5 20.22 -20.07 -11.08
N SER A 6 19.35 -19.97 -10.08
CA SER A 6 18.52 -18.81 -9.73
C SER A 6 19.21 -17.46 -9.89
N VAL A 7 18.51 -16.50 -10.50
CA VAL A 7 18.90 -15.09 -10.58
C VAL A 7 18.14 -14.34 -9.49
N SER A 8 18.83 -13.63 -8.59
CA SER A 8 18.21 -12.66 -7.68
C SER A 8 18.29 -11.27 -8.28
N ALA A 9 17.24 -10.47 -8.09
CA ALA A 9 17.28 -9.03 -8.33
C ALA A 9 17.66 -8.35 -7.00
N ASP A 10 18.96 -8.27 -6.72
CA ASP A 10 19.45 -7.56 -5.54
C ASP A 10 19.38 -6.06 -5.82
N SER A 11 18.54 -5.34 -5.06
CA SER A 11 18.44 -3.88 -5.09
C SER A 11 18.88 -3.29 -3.75
N LEU A 12 19.53 -2.13 -3.79
CA LEU A 12 19.89 -1.39 -2.57
C LEU A 12 18.67 -0.80 -1.87
N HIS A 13 17.66 -0.42 -2.65
CA HIS A 13 16.41 0.15 -2.18
C HIS A 13 15.23 -0.42 -2.96
N LYS A 14 14.06 -0.51 -2.33
CA LYS A 14 12.82 -0.97 -2.94
C LYS A 14 11.76 0.10 -2.82
N GLU A 15 11.42 0.70 -3.95
CA GLU A 15 10.21 1.49 -4.09
C GLU A 15 9.05 0.58 -4.50
N ILE A 16 7.87 0.79 -3.91
CA ILE A 16 6.64 0.15 -4.33
C ILE A 16 5.53 1.19 -4.45
N ASN A 17 4.81 1.14 -5.56
CA ASN A 17 3.52 1.79 -5.72
C ASN A 17 2.45 0.69 -5.75
N ILE A 18 1.41 0.86 -4.94
CA ILE A 18 0.26 -0.04 -4.89
C ILE A 18 -0.96 0.77 -5.30
N VAL A 19 -1.66 0.30 -6.34
CA VAL A 19 -3.01 0.76 -6.69
C VAL A 19 -3.97 -0.41 -6.49
N GLY A 20 -4.82 -0.30 -5.49
CA GLY A 20 -5.77 -1.34 -5.10
C GLY A 20 -7.22 -0.86 -5.20
N CYS A 21 -8.14 -1.78 -5.46
CA CYS A 21 -9.56 -1.50 -5.37
C CYS A 21 -10.35 -2.78 -5.11
N SER A 22 -11.49 -2.60 -4.44
CA SER A 22 -12.54 -3.59 -4.26
C SER A 22 -13.90 -2.94 -4.55
N ASP A 23 -14.98 -3.67 -4.28
CA ASP A 23 -16.33 -3.13 -4.39
C ASP A 23 -16.63 -2.04 -3.34
N SER A 24 -15.97 -2.09 -2.18
CA SER A 24 -16.20 -1.16 -1.07
C SER A 24 -15.06 -0.17 -0.82
N ASP A 25 -13.87 -0.41 -1.37
CA ASP A 25 -12.67 0.32 -0.98
C ASP A 25 -11.69 0.55 -2.13
N GLY A 26 -10.71 1.43 -1.92
CA GLY A 26 -9.59 1.60 -2.82
C GLY A 26 -8.38 2.19 -2.13
N GLU A 27 -7.22 1.88 -2.69
CA GLU A 27 -5.90 2.16 -2.11
C GLU A 27 -5.03 2.76 -3.20
N GLU A 28 -4.29 3.80 -2.85
CA GLU A 28 -3.10 4.17 -3.60
C GLU A 28 -2.03 4.67 -2.65
N MET A 29 -0.90 3.98 -2.62
CA MET A 29 0.22 4.31 -1.74
C MET A 29 1.56 4.16 -2.44
N TYR A 30 2.52 4.95 -1.97
CA TYR A 30 3.94 4.80 -2.27
C TYR A 30 4.68 4.43 -0.99
N ALA A 31 5.56 3.44 -1.07
CA ALA A 31 6.44 3.06 0.02
C ALA A 31 7.89 2.89 -0.46
N LEU A 32 8.81 3.15 0.46
CA LEU A 32 10.25 3.01 0.28
C LEU A 32 10.80 2.13 1.38
N ASP A 33 11.46 1.03 1.01
CA ASP A 33 12.06 0.06 1.93
C ASP A 33 11.11 -0.51 3.00
N GLY A 34 9.82 -0.54 2.68
CA GLY A 34 8.77 -1.06 3.56
C GLY A 34 8.07 -0.01 4.42
N GLU A 35 8.46 1.26 4.33
CA GLU A 35 7.79 2.38 5.01
C GLU A 35 6.93 3.17 4.02
N GLU A 36 5.69 3.47 4.40
CA GLU A 36 4.78 4.32 3.61
C GLU A 36 5.30 5.77 3.61
N ILE A 37 5.48 6.33 2.42
CA ILE A 37 5.94 7.72 2.24
C ILE A 37 4.82 8.64 1.74
N TRP A 38 3.78 8.07 1.14
CA TRP A 38 2.57 8.77 0.73
C TRP A 38 1.39 7.80 0.57
N TYR A 39 0.17 8.23 0.91
CA TYR A 39 -1.07 7.51 0.56
C TYR A 39 -2.23 8.46 0.20
N ALA A 40 -3.15 7.96 -0.60
CA ALA A 40 -4.39 8.65 -0.97
C ALA A 40 -5.46 8.41 0.10
N ASP A 41 -5.74 9.42 0.92
CA ASP A 41 -6.88 9.40 1.84
C ASP A 41 -8.15 9.74 1.05
N PHE A 42 -8.77 8.72 0.43
CA PHE A 42 -10.00 8.88 -0.34
C PHE A 42 -11.20 9.33 0.50
N ILE A 43 -11.16 9.11 1.82
CA ILE A 43 -12.22 9.55 2.75
C ILE A 43 -12.15 11.06 2.93
N ASN A 44 -10.96 11.59 3.22
CA ASN A 44 -10.74 13.02 3.45
C ASN A 44 -10.32 13.80 2.20
N LYS A 45 -10.22 13.13 1.05
CA LYS A 45 -9.89 13.67 -0.27
C LYS A 45 -8.57 14.43 -0.32
N LYS A 46 -7.50 13.80 0.17
CA LYS A 46 -6.17 14.39 0.19
C LYS A 46 -5.07 13.34 0.05
N GLY A 47 -3.93 13.74 -0.46
CA GLY A 47 -2.69 13.00 -0.26
C GLY A 47 -2.16 13.22 1.15
N VAL A 48 -1.67 12.17 1.79
CA VAL A 48 -1.05 12.22 3.12
C VAL A 48 0.38 11.72 2.99
N GLU A 49 1.32 12.41 3.62
CA GLU A 49 2.75 12.09 3.63
C GLU A 49 3.16 11.66 5.04
N PRO A 50 2.96 10.39 5.44
CA PRO A 50 3.18 9.90 6.81
C PRO A 50 4.67 9.67 7.15
N GLN A 51 5.55 10.47 6.54
CA GLN A 51 6.99 10.32 6.67
C GLN A 51 7.47 10.58 8.11
N PRO A 52 8.47 9.83 8.61
CA PRO A 52 9.02 10.07 9.93
C PRO A 52 9.64 11.47 10.08
N SER A 53 9.53 12.06 11.27
CA SER A 53 10.06 13.41 11.52
C SER A 53 11.58 13.52 11.52
N PHE A 54 12.31 12.40 11.45
CA PHE A 54 13.78 12.38 11.44
C PHE A 54 14.40 12.48 10.04
N ILE A 55 13.59 12.37 8.98
CA ILE A 55 14.06 12.54 7.60
C ILE A 55 13.82 13.96 7.10
N ASP A 56 14.57 14.36 6.08
CA ASP A 56 14.19 15.51 5.26
C ASP A 56 12.90 15.18 4.51
N HIS A 57 11.89 16.01 4.70
CA HIS A 57 10.55 15.74 4.18
C HIS A 57 10.52 15.83 2.65
N MET A 58 9.98 14.79 2.01
CA MET A 58 9.75 14.71 0.58
C MET A 58 8.29 15.06 0.29
N THR A 59 8.04 15.99 -0.63
CA THR A 59 6.68 16.38 -1.00
C THR A 59 6.35 15.90 -2.40
N PHE A 60 5.16 15.32 -2.55
CA PHE A 60 4.60 14.89 -3.82
C PHE A 60 4.03 16.09 -4.59
N VAL A 61 4.10 16.00 -5.92
CA VAL A 61 3.69 17.10 -6.79
C VAL A 61 2.19 17.36 -6.70
N GLU A 62 1.80 18.61 -6.91
CA GLU A 62 0.38 18.96 -7.08
C GLU A 62 -0.24 18.11 -8.19
N GLY A 63 -1.43 17.55 -7.94
CA GLY A 63 -2.08 16.61 -8.86
C GLY A 63 -1.92 15.13 -8.50
N THR A 64 -1.08 14.76 -7.52
CA THR A 64 -0.88 13.34 -7.16
C THR A 64 -2.17 12.71 -6.61
N TYR A 65 -2.95 13.41 -5.79
CA TYR A 65 -4.22 12.88 -5.28
C TYR A 65 -5.27 12.72 -6.38
N GLU A 66 -5.37 13.69 -7.30
CA GLU A 66 -6.28 13.66 -8.44
C GLU A 66 -5.91 12.51 -9.40
N ASN A 67 -4.61 12.24 -9.56
CA ASN A 67 -4.13 11.07 -10.28
C ASN A 67 -4.60 9.78 -9.60
N ALA A 68 -4.53 9.73 -8.26
CA ALA A 68 -4.99 8.57 -7.51
C ALA A 68 -6.50 8.33 -7.64
N GLU A 69 -7.32 9.40 -7.69
CA GLU A 69 -8.74 9.27 -8.00
C GLU A 69 -8.97 8.64 -9.38
N ALA A 70 -8.20 9.06 -10.39
CA ALA A 70 -8.28 8.50 -11.75
C ALA A 70 -7.84 7.03 -11.78
N ASN A 71 -6.73 6.70 -11.12
CA ASN A 71 -6.22 5.33 -11.02
C ASN A 71 -7.20 4.41 -10.29
N GLN A 72 -7.90 4.90 -9.26
CA GLN A 72 -8.94 4.15 -8.57
C GLN A 72 -10.10 3.80 -9.51
N GLN A 73 -10.51 4.71 -10.41
CA GLN A 73 -11.53 4.42 -11.42
C GLN A 73 -11.06 3.38 -12.44
N ILE A 74 -9.80 3.49 -12.90
CA ILE A 74 -9.18 2.53 -13.81
C ILE A 74 -9.13 1.14 -13.17
N CYS A 75 -8.72 1.06 -11.90
CA CYS A 75 -8.70 -0.19 -11.14
C CYS A 75 -10.10 -0.83 -11.10
N LYS A 76 -11.14 -0.07 -10.74
CA LYS A 76 -12.53 -0.56 -10.66
C LYS A 76 -13.03 -1.07 -12.02
N GLN A 77 -12.67 -0.40 -13.11
CA GLN A 77 -12.98 -0.86 -14.46
C GLN A 77 -12.26 -2.17 -14.81
N ASN A 78 -10.95 -2.25 -14.50
CA ASN A 78 -10.15 -3.46 -14.73
C ASN A 78 -10.67 -4.65 -13.90
N LEU A 79 -11.09 -4.42 -12.66
CA LEU A 79 -11.67 -5.45 -11.80
C LEU A 79 -12.94 -6.04 -12.44
N LYS A 80 -13.86 -5.20 -12.95
CA LYS A 80 -15.06 -5.66 -13.67
C LYS A 80 -14.73 -6.51 -14.90
N VAL A 81 -13.73 -6.11 -15.68
CA VAL A 81 -13.28 -6.87 -16.86
C VAL A 81 -12.68 -8.20 -16.45
N ARG A 82 -11.81 -8.22 -15.42
CA ARG A 82 -11.20 -9.46 -14.93
C ARG A 82 -12.23 -10.40 -14.32
N ALA A 83 -13.18 -9.91 -13.52
CA ALA A 83 -14.23 -10.73 -12.93
C ALA A 83 -14.99 -11.52 -14.00
N LYS A 84 -15.42 -10.84 -15.07
CA LYS A 84 -16.05 -11.47 -16.24
C LYS A 84 -15.14 -12.49 -16.93
N ALA A 85 -13.86 -12.16 -17.13
CA ALA A 85 -12.90 -13.06 -17.79
C ALA A 85 -12.62 -14.33 -16.95
N MET A 86 -12.62 -14.18 -15.62
CA MET A 86 -12.40 -15.26 -14.65
C MET A 86 -13.68 -16.01 -14.29
N LYS A 87 -14.83 -15.64 -14.88
CA LYS A 87 -16.16 -16.23 -14.59
C LYS A 87 -16.56 -16.11 -13.13
N ASP A 88 -16.29 -14.94 -12.55
CA ASP A 88 -16.66 -14.59 -11.18
C ASP A 88 -16.19 -15.66 -10.16
N THR A 89 -14.92 -16.08 -10.28
CA THR A 89 -14.28 -17.00 -9.34
C THR A 89 -14.59 -16.59 -7.91
N PRO A 90 -15.01 -17.52 -7.03
CA PRO A 90 -15.29 -17.21 -5.64
C PRO A 90 -14.10 -16.53 -4.96
N LEU A 91 -14.39 -15.54 -4.12
CA LEU A 91 -13.39 -14.89 -3.29
C LEU A 91 -12.88 -15.88 -2.23
N GLU A 92 -11.57 -15.92 -2.08
CA GLU A 92 -10.90 -16.57 -0.96
C GLU A 92 -10.82 -15.57 0.20
N PHE A 93 -11.29 -15.99 1.37
CA PHE A 93 -11.31 -15.15 2.56
C PHE A 93 -10.33 -15.74 3.58
N ASP A 94 -9.08 -15.31 3.48
CA ASP A 94 -8.08 -15.63 4.48
C ASP A 94 -8.26 -14.72 5.71
N PRO A 95 -8.42 -15.28 6.92
CA PRO A 95 -8.51 -14.47 8.12
C PRO A 95 -7.17 -13.76 8.38
N PRO A 96 -7.18 -12.54 8.93
CA PRO A 96 -5.94 -11.89 9.34
C PRO A 96 -5.26 -12.71 10.45
N SER A 97 -3.94 -12.59 10.55
CA SER A 97 -3.21 -13.10 11.71
C SER A 97 -3.68 -12.38 12.98
N SER A 98 -3.54 -13.05 14.13
CA SER A 98 -3.86 -12.41 15.42
C SER A 98 -3.01 -11.15 15.60
N PRO A 99 -3.61 -10.01 15.99
CA PRO A 99 -2.86 -8.77 16.16
C PRO A 99 -1.81 -8.94 17.25
N ILE A 100 -0.58 -8.50 16.96
CA ILE A 100 0.48 -8.43 17.96
C ILE A 100 0.35 -7.07 18.65
N VAL A 101 0.00 -7.08 19.94
CA VAL A 101 -0.09 -5.86 20.75
C VAL A 101 1.19 -5.71 21.54
N TYR A 102 1.93 -4.62 21.29
CA TYR A 102 3.17 -4.29 21.97
C TYR A 102 3.24 -2.77 22.21
N SER A 103 3.94 -2.35 23.26
CA SER A 103 4.22 -0.94 23.49
C SER A 103 5.32 -0.48 22.53
N ARG A 104 5.14 0.70 21.94
CA ARG A 104 6.20 1.34 21.14
C ARG A 104 7.43 1.64 22.00
N ASP A 105 7.17 2.13 23.21
CA ASP A 105 8.17 2.56 24.19
C ASP A 105 8.23 1.58 25.37
N ASN A 106 9.25 1.69 26.22
CA ASN A 106 9.32 0.90 27.45
C ASN A 106 8.18 1.28 28.39
N VAL A 107 7.54 0.28 29.00
CA VAL A 107 6.48 0.51 29.99
C VAL A 107 7.11 0.77 31.35
N GLU A 108 6.86 1.96 31.89
CA GLU A 108 7.25 2.35 33.24
C GLU A 108 6.01 2.40 34.16
N LEU A 109 6.19 2.03 35.42
CA LEU A 109 5.14 2.21 36.43
C LEU A 109 5.11 3.70 36.82
N GLY A 110 3.94 4.33 36.80
CA GLY A 110 3.81 5.71 37.26
C GLY A 110 4.20 5.87 38.73
N GLU A 111 4.89 6.95 39.06
CA GLU A 111 5.13 7.36 40.45
C GLU A 111 3.88 8.08 40.99
N ASN A 112 3.46 7.74 42.22
CA ASN A 112 2.32 8.34 42.91
C ASN A 112 2.65 9.70 43.54
#